data_AF-A0A2E4KWB9-F1
#
_entry.id   AF-A0A2E4KWB9-F1
#
_cell.length_a   1.000
_cell.length_b   1.000
_cell.length_c   1.000
_cell.angle_alpha   90.00
_cell.angle_beta   90.00
_cell.angle_gamma   90.00
#
_symmetry.space_group_name_H-M   'P 1'
#
loop_
_entity.id
_entity.type
_entity.pdbx_description
1 polymer ?
#
loop_
_entity_poly.entity_id
_entity_poly.type
_entity_poly.pdbx_seq_one_letter_code
_entity_poly.pdbx_strand_id
1 'polypeptide(L)'
;MKEIAWTGYVTIVRTEIRRFMRIKSQTLVPPVITMVLYLYIFGSIIGRKVGTLLDMPYVEFIGPGIIAMALINNAYSNVSSSFFSAKNHRVYEEMFGTPIPSVSIVL
;
A
#
# COMPACT_ATOMS: atom_id res chain seq x y z
N MET A 1 -20.48 13.30 21.55
CA MET A 1 -19.89 13.02 20.23
C MET A 1 -19.39 14.34 19.68
N LYS A 2 -18.07 14.59 19.67
CA LYS A 2 -17.53 15.83 19.11
C LYS A 2 -17.73 15.80 17.60
N GLU A 3 -18.45 16.79 17.09
CA GLU A 3 -18.65 17.07 15.66
C GLU A 3 -17.32 16.86 14.90
N ILE A 4 -17.35 16.00 13.89
CA ILE A 4 -16.20 15.78 13.02
C ILE A 4 -15.95 17.11 12.31
N ALA A 5 -14.81 17.73 12.55
CA ALA A 5 -14.40 18.92 11.81
C ALA A 5 -14.07 18.51 10.37
N TRP A 6 -15.09 18.42 9.51
CA TRP A 6 -15.00 17.92 8.14
C TRP A 6 -13.87 18.58 7.34
N THR A 7 -13.71 19.90 7.50
CA THR A 7 -12.64 20.67 6.86
C THR A 7 -11.25 20.24 7.31
N GLY A 8 -11.07 19.94 8.60
CA GLY A 8 -9.81 19.46 9.16
C GLY A 8 -9.48 18.05 8.66
N TYR A 9 -10.46 17.15 8.70
CA TYR A 9 -10.34 15.78 8.19
C TYR A 9 -9.94 15.76 6.70
N VAL A 10 -10.67 16.48 5.85
CA VAL A 10 -10.38 16.56 4.41
C VAL A 10 -8.99 17.15 4.16
N THR A 11 -8.54 18.11 4.98
CA THR A 11 -7.21 18.71 4.85
C THR A 11 -6.11 17.69 5.19
N ILE A 12 -6.28 16.92 6.25
CA ILE A 12 -5.35 15.84 6.64
C ILE A 12 -5.25 14.81 5.52
N VAL A 13 -6.40 14.29 5.06
CA VAL A 13 -6.49 13.29 3.98
C VAL A 13 -5.84 13.81 2.69
N ARG A 14 -6.10 15.05 2.31
CA ARG A 14 -5.55 15.64 1.07
C ARG A 14 -4.03 15.82 1.14
N THR A 15 -3.51 16.14 2.32
CA THR A 15 -2.06 16.30 2.54
C THR A 15 -1.36 14.96 2.47
N GLU A 16 -1.98 13.92 3.05
CA GLU A 16 -1.47 12.55 3.03
C GLU A 16 -1.51 11.94 1.61
N ILE A 17 -2.61 12.12 0.87
CA ILE A 17 -2.70 11.73 -0.55
C ILE A 17 -1.61 12.44 -1.38
N ARG A 18 -1.41 13.75 -1.18
CA ARG A 18 -0.38 14.50 -1.90
C ARG A 18 1.03 13.99 -1.58
N ARG A 19 1.28 13.57 -0.34
CA ARG A 19 2.55 12.99 0.12
C ARG A 19 2.82 11.65 -0.56
N PHE A 20 1.84 10.73 -0.55
CA PHE A 20 1.96 9.45 -1.26
C PHE A 20 2.13 9.62 -2.78
N MET A 21 1.37 10.54 -3.37
CA MET A 21 1.43 10.84 -4.81
C MET A 21 2.77 11.42 -5.27
N ARG A 22 3.60 11.93 -4.36
CA ARG A 22 4.94 12.46 -4.67
C ARG A 22 6.00 11.37 -4.75
N ILE A 23 5.77 10.21 -4.12
CA ILE A 23 6.73 9.10 -4.05
C ILE A 23 6.26 7.97 -5.00
N LYS A 24 6.16 8.25 -6.30
CA LYS A 24 5.71 7.24 -7.30
C LYS A 24 6.80 6.21 -7.63
N SER A 25 8.05 6.64 -7.67
CA SER A 25 9.16 5.80 -8.16
C SER A 25 9.66 4.80 -7.12
N GLN A 26 9.55 5.07 -5.82
CA GLN A 26 9.98 4.14 -4.77
C GLN A 26 8.90 3.12 -4.39
N THR A 27 7.63 3.43 -4.64
CA THR A 27 6.50 2.57 -4.24
C THR A 27 6.10 1.58 -5.32
N LEU A 28 6.33 1.88 -6.61
CA LEU A 28 5.87 1.01 -7.71
C LEU A 28 7.00 0.21 -8.38
N VAL A 29 8.23 0.71 -8.35
CA VAL A 29 9.34 0.05 -9.06
C VAL A 29 9.76 -1.27 -8.41
N PRO A 30 10.03 -1.34 -7.09
CA PRO A 30 10.43 -2.61 -6.45
C PRO A 30 9.39 -3.75 -6.59
N PRO A 31 8.08 -3.51 -6.41
CA PRO A 31 7.06 -4.54 -6.53
C PRO A 31 6.85 -5.03 -7.96
N VAL A 32 6.95 -4.13 -8.94
CA VAL A 32 6.79 -4.50 -10.35
C VAL A 32 7.94 -5.41 -10.78
N ILE A 33 9.18 -5.10 -10.37
CA ILE A 33 10.35 -5.93 -10.68
C ILE A 33 10.19 -7.33 -10.09
N THR A 34 9.81 -7.42 -8.81
CA THR A 34 9.62 -8.73 -8.16
C THR A 34 8.45 -9.49 -8.78
N MET A 35 7.32 -8.83 -9.06
CA MET A 35 6.17 -9.46 -9.72
C MET A 35 6.52 -10.00 -11.11
N VAL A 36 7.25 -9.24 -11.93
CA VAL A 36 7.68 -9.68 -13.26
C VAL A 36 8.66 -10.85 -13.16
N LEU A 37 9.62 -10.81 -12.24
CA LEU A 37 10.54 -11.93 -12.00
C LEU A 37 9.81 -13.18 -11.53
N TYR A 38 8.87 -13.05 -10.59
CA TYR A 38 8.05 -14.16 -10.11
C TYR A 38 7.21 -14.75 -11.24
N LEU A 39 6.49 -13.93 -12.01
CA LEU A 39 5.70 -14.41 -13.14
C LEU A 39 6.59 -15.06 -14.21
N TYR A 40 7.80 -14.56 -14.46
CA TYR A 40 8.73 -15.16 -15.41
C TYR A 40 9.25 -16.51 -14.92
N ILE A 41 9.71 -16.61 -13.68
CA ILE A 41 10.26 -17.85 -13.10
C ILE A 41 9.16 -18.90 -12.97
N PHE A 42 8.04 -18.55 -12.33
CA PHE A 42 6.96 -19.50 -12.09
C PHE A 42 6.16 -19.82 -13.36
N GLY A 43 6.01 -18.84 -14.27
CA GLY A 43 5.28 -19.03 -15.51
C GLY A 43 6.06 -19.78 -16.59
N SER A 44 7.31 -19.42 -16.85
CA SER A 44 8.12 -20.02 -17.93
C SER A 44 8.88 -21.26 -17.48
N ILE A 45 9.54 -21.21 -16.33
CA ILE A 45 10.48 -22.26 -15.90
C ILE A 45 9.74 -23.40 -15.21
N ILE A 46 8.86 -23.08 -14.26
CA ILE A 46 8.11 -24.07 -13.49
C ILE A 46 6.85 -24.52 -14.22
N GLY A 47 6.11 -23.62 -14.88
CA GLY A 47 4.92 -23.95 -15.66
C GLY A 47 5.18 -25.02 -16.74
N ARG A 48 6.35 -25.00 -17.40
CA ARG A 48 6.75 -26.05 -18.36
C ARG A 48 7.00 -27.42 -17.72
N LYS A 49 7.36 -27.48 -16.44
CA LYS A 49 7.63 -28.74 -15.71
C LYS A 49 6.38 -29.32 -15.04
N VAL A 50 5.44 -28.46 -14.63
CA VAL A 50 4.22 -28.87 -13.91
C VAL A 50 3.07 -29.17 -14.89
N GLY A 51 3.02 -28.50 -16.04
CA GLY A 51 1.94 -28.66 -17.02
C GLY A 51 0.66 -27.93 -16.59
N THR A 52 -0.48 -28.61 -16.69
CA THR A 52 -1.81 -28.07 -16.31
C THR A 52 -2.22 -28.53 -14.92
N LEU A 53 -2.73 -27.60 -14.12
CA LEU A 53 -3.31 -27.88 -12.81
C LEU A 53 -4.82 -27.60 -12.90
N LEU A 54 -5.67 -28.58 -12.56
CA LEU A 54 -7.14 -28.42 -12.63
C LEU A 54 -7.63 -27.95 -14.01
N ASP A 55 -7.11 -28.54 -15.10
CA ASP A 55 -7.41 -28.18 -16.50
C ASP A 55 -7.11 -26.71 -16.87
N MET A 56 -6.40 -25.97 -16.02
CA MET A 56 -6.00 -24.58 -16.23
C MET A 56 -4.46 -24.49 -16.34
N PRO A 57 -3.92 -23.53 -17.14
CA PRO A 57 -2.50 -23.23 -17.13
C PRO A 57 -2.04 -22.82 -15.73
N TYR A 58 -0.94 -23.41 -15.24
CA TYR A 58 -0.37 -23.10 -13.92
C TYR A 58 -0.17 -21.59 -13.68
N VAL A 59 0.12 -20.83 -14.74
CA VAL A 59 0.32 -19.37 -14.71
C VAL A 59 -0.96 -18.62 -14.30
N GLU A 60 -2.13 -19.05 -14.79
CA GLU A 60 -3.42 -18.45 -14.47
C GLU A 60 -3.82 -18.73 -13.01
N PHE A 61 -3.45 -19.90 -12.48
CA PHE A 61 -3.70 -20.25 -11.09
C PHE A 61 -2.82 -19.45 -10.10
N ILE A 62 -1.52 -19.31 -10.38
CA ILE A 62 -0.58 -18.67 -9.44
C ILE A 62 -0.51 -17.14 -9.60
N GLY A 63 -0.83 -16.61 -10.79
CA GLY A 63 -0.76 -15.19 -11.11
C GLY A 63 -1.50 -14.28 -10.10
N PRO A 64 -2.79 -14.54 -9.80
CA PRO A 64 -3.55 -13.75 -8.83
C PRO A 64 -2.92 -13.76 -7.43
N GLY A 65 -2.37 -14.89 -6.99
CA GLY A 65 -1.73 -15.01 -5.68
C GLY A 65 -0.46 -14.17 -5.56
N ILE A 66 0.38 -14.18 -6.59
CA ILE A 66 1.60 -13.35 -6.66
C ILE A 66 1.23 -11.86 -6.68
N ILE A 67 0.25 -11.48 -7.49
CA ILE A 67 -0.24 -10.10 -7.59
C ILE A 67 -0.80 -9.63 -6.23
N ALA A 68 -1.62 -10.46 -5.57
CA ALA A 68 -2.21 -10.15 -4.28
C ALA A 68 -1.13 -9.95 -3.19
N MET A 69 -0.13 -10.83 -3.14
CA MET A 69 0.99 -10.70 -2.20
C MET A 69 1.77 -9.39 -2.40
N ALA A 70 2.06 -9.04 -3.66
CA ALA A 70 2.75 -7.79 -3.97
C ALA A 70 1.91 -6.57 -3.56
N LEU A 71 0.59 -6.60 -3.82
CA LEU A 71 -0.33 -5.52 -3.47
C LEU A 71 -0.43 -5.33 -1.95
N ILE A 72 -0.60 -6.41 -1.18
CA ILE A 72 -0.71 -6.38 0.28
C ILE A 72 0.56 -5.81 0.92
N ASN A 73 1.73 -6.31 0.51
CA ASN A 73 3.00 -5.83 1.04
C ASN A 73 3.23 -4.34 0.76
N ASN A 74 2.82 -3.85 -0.41
CA ASN A 74 2.90 -2.43 -0.72
C ASN A 74 1.94 -1.58 0.08
N ALA A 75 0.68 -2.00 0.15
CA ALA A 75 -0.32 -1.29 0.95
C ALA A 75 0.15 -1.19 2.41
N TYR A 76 0.65 -2.28 2.98
CA TYR A 76 1.14 -2.31 4.35
C TYR A 76 2.40 -1.44 4.56
N SER A 77 3.40 -1.58 3.68
CA SER A 77 4.64 -0.80 3.77
C SER A 77 4.41 0.70 3.64
N ASN A 78 3.52 1.11 2.74
CA ASN A 78 3.17 2.52 2.52
C ASN A 78 2.41 3.11 3.72
N VAL A 79 1.45 2.36 4.30
CA VAL A 79 0.71 2.80 5.49
C VAL A 79 1.63 2.89 6.71
N SER A 80 2.43 1.84 6.97
CA SER A 80 3.34 1.79 8.11
C SER A 80 4.38 2.91 8.10
N SER A 81 4.98 3.18 6.93
CA SER A 81 5.95 4.27 6.77
C SER A 81 5.34 5.65 6.95
N SER A 82 4.08 5.85 6.52
CA SER A 82 3.35 7.10 6.76
C SER A 82 3.16 7.38 8.24
N PHE A 83 2.65 6.40 9.01
CA PHE A 83 2.50 6.49 10.46
C PHE A 83 3.84 6.72 11.17
N PHE A 84 4.87 5.97 10.79
CA PHE A 84 6.20 6.09 11.39
C PHE A 84 6.79 7.50 11.18
N SER A 85 6.69 8.04 9.96
CA SER A 85 7.24 9.36 9.68
C SER A 85 6.37 10.49 10.25
N ALA A 86 5.04 10.34 10.33
CA ALA A 86 4.19 11.30 11.06
C ALA A 86 4.54 11.37 12.55
N LYS A 87 4.88 10.23 13.17
CA LYS A 87 5.42 10.17 14.54
C LYS A 87 6.78 10.84 14.64
N ASN A 88 7.70 10.54 13.73
CA ASN A 88 9.06 11.08 13.76
C ASN A 88 9.10 12.61 13.55
N HIS A 89 8.18 13.15 12.76
CA HIS A 89 8.04 14.59 12.52
C HIS A 89 7.19 15.32 13.57
N ARG A 90 6.78 14.65 14.67
CA ARG A 90 5.95 15.23 15.74
C ARG A 90 4.63 15.86 15.25
N VAL A 91 4.13 15.44 14.09
CA VAL A 91 2.91 15.98 13.48
C VAL A 91 1.71 15.80 14.43
N TYR A 92 1.68 14.70 15.18
CA TYR A 92 0.63 14.45 16.18
C TYR A 92 0.68 15.44 17.35
N GLU A 93 1.86 15.85 17.82
CA GLU A 93 2.01 16.81 18.92
C GLU A 93 1.46 18.19 18.53
N GLU A 94 1.72 18.61 17.29
CA GLU A 94 1.19 19.86 16.75
C GLU A 94 -0.34 19.80 16.54
N MET A 95 -0.86 18.65 16.10
CA MET A 95 -2.30 18.45 15.92
C MET A 95 -3.09 18.50 17.23
N PHE A 96 -2.55 17.96 18.33
CA PHE A 96 -3.19 18.05 19.65
C PHE A 96 -3.26 19.49 20.20
N GLY A 97 -2.42 20.41 19.69
CA GLY A 97 -2.47 21.84 20.03
C GLY A 97 -3.53 22.63 19.25
N THR A 98 -4.15 22.03 18.24
CA THR A 98 -5.16 22.67 17.37
C THR A 98 -6.58 22.22 17.73
N PRO A 99 -7.64 22.99 17.39
CA PRO A 99 -9.02 22.63 17.70
C PRO A 99 -9.57 21.52 16.78
N ILE A 100 -8.81 20.45 16.60
CA ILE A 100 -9.17 19.27 15.80
C ILE A 100 -9.51 18.12 16.78
N PRO A 101 -10.69 17.47 16.66
CA PRO A 101 -11.02 16.32 17.49
C PRO A 101 -10.06 15.15 17.23
N SER A 102 -9.63 14.43 18.27
CA SER A 102 -8.73 13.26 18.15
C SER A 102 -9.29 12.18 17.22
N VAL A 103 -10.61 12.08 17.13
CA VAL A 103 -11.32 11.16 16.24
C VAL A 103 -11.03 11.45 14.76
N SER A 104 -10.86 12.72 14.39
CA SER A 104 -10.54 13.17 13.02
C SER A 104 -9.08 12.95 12.64
N ILE A 105 -8.21 12.60 13.60
CA ILE A 105 -6.78 12.32 13.40
C ILE A 105 -6.55 10.82 13.17
N VAL A 106 -7.42 9.97 13.74
CA VAL A 106 -7.30 8.49 13.68
C VAL A 106 -8.08 7.89 12.51
N LEU A 107 -9.22 8.49 12.14
CA LEU A 107 -10.01 8.13 10.95
C LEU A 107 -9.35 8.61 9.65
#